data_AF-A0A428PAM2-F1
#
_entry.id   AF-A0A428PAM2-F1
#
_cell.length_a   1.000
_cell.length_b   1.000
_cell.length_c   1.000
_cell.angle_alpha   90.00
_cell.angle_beta   90.00
_cell.angle_gamma   90.00
#
_symmetry.space_group_name_H-M   'P 1'
#
loop_
_entity.id
_entity.type
_entity.pdbx_description
1 polymer ?
#
loop_
_entity_poly.entity_id
_entity_poly.type
_entity_poly.pdbx_seq_one_letter_code
_entity_poly.pdbx_strand_id
1 'polypeptide(L)'
;MEAQKQRFHVDGFPSLANFIASDRDGTSTIFKRFNRLAARNLLLLQSELAELEAKLDEYDDQDQQSGAEALQSLRNWEDYKARNDKDSDRIKLLESIRETLKEYREAMIFESTLATIPPPDRKTLKAFRINFFHGRPEESKDWPMLGGYSSSLYDDPDDLVVLHTAEPPDRLTMFVQDYFGFLFRDKDHHKAATSPSVGYASGKRISAFISYLSTILAALLLIGAIVVLYNTDSDDLKLGLIALFTIIFAASVGLLTNARRAEVFGATAAYAAVLVVFVSGDLGS
;
A
#
# COMPACT_ATOMS: atom_id res chain seq x y z
N MET A 1 18.58 -0.27 -36.70
CA MET A 1 18.58 -0.32 -35.22
C MET A 1 19.25 0.95 -34.74
N GLU A 2 18.46 1.98 -34.39
CA GLU A 2 19.01 3.18 -33.76
C GLU A 2 19.43 2.82 -32.33
N ALA A 3 20.72 2.94 -32.05
CA ALA A 3 21.23 2.87 -30.69
C ALA A 3 20.59 4.02 -29.89
N GLN A 4 19.79 3.69 -28.87
CA GLN A 4 19.25 4.68 -27.95
C GLN A 4 20.41 5.52 -27.38
N LYS A 5 20.48 6.78 -27.79
CA LYS A 5 21.44 7.75 -27.30
C LYS A 5 21.18 7.95 -25.81
N GLN A 6 22.03 7.37 -24.96
CA GLN A 6 21.94 7.54 -23.50
C GLN A 6 22.00 9.03 -23.18
N ARG A 7 20.89 9.56 -22.64
CA ARG A 7 20.83 10.94 -22.18
C ARG A 7 21.44 10.98 -20.78
N PHE A 8 22.54 11.72 -20.61
CA PHE A 8 23.06 12.02 -19.28
C PHE A 8 22.13 13.05 -18.62
N HIS A 9 21.57 12.69 -17.47
CA HIS A 9 20.69 13.57 -16.70
C HIS A 9 21.51 14.37 -15.70
N VAL A 10 21.21 15.66 -15.59
CA VAL A 10 21.83 16.56 -14.60
C VAL A 10 21.27 16.24 -13.21
N ASP A 11 22.13 16.33 -12.18
CA ASP A 11 21.73 16.21 -10.77
C ASP A 11 20.61 17.21 -10.46
N GLY A 12 19.52 16.74 -9.84
CA GLY A 12 18.30 17.53 -9.66
C GLY A 12 17.02 16.76 -10.01
N PHE A 13 15.96 17.50 -10.35
CA PHE A 13 14.70 16.92 -10.85
C PHE A 13 14.89 15.97 -12.05
N PRO A 14 15.73 16.25 -13.06
CA PRO A 14 15.85 15.37 -14.23
C PRO A 14 16.41 13.99 -13.91
N SER A 15 17.44 13.91 -13.06
CA SER A 15 18.06 12.65 -12.64
C SER A 15 17.17 11.89 -11.66
N LEU A 16 16.53 12.59 -10.71
CA LEU A 16 15.58 11.98 -9.79
C LEU A 16 14.37 11.39 -10.52
N ALA A 17 13.78 12.13 -11.47
CA ALA A 17 12.66 11.63 -12.28
C ALA A 17 13.08 10.43 -13.14
N ASN A 18 14.26 10.46 -13.75
CA ASN A 18 14.76 9.33 -14.53
C ASN A 18 15.01 8.09 -13.65
N PHE A 19 15.53 8.28 -12.44
CA PHE A 19 15.73 7.21 -11.48
C PHE A 19 14.39 6.56 -11.10
N ILE A 20 13.40 7.36 -10.68
CA ILE A 20 12.05 6.87 -10.33
C ILE A 20 11.42 6.13 -11.51
N ALA A 21 11.53 6.68 -12.73
CA ALA A 21 10.96 6.07 -13.93
C ALA A 21 11.69 4.80 -14.39
N SER A 22 12.97 4.64 -14.04
CA SER A 22 13.78 3.47 -14.40
C SER A 22 13.53 2.25 -13.51
N ASP A 23 12.91 2.45 -12.34
CA ASP A 23 12.60 1.38 -11.41
C ASP A 23 11.36 0.60 -11.85
N ARG A 24 11.61 -0.61 -12.37
CA ARG A 24 10.57 -1.53 -12.83
C ARG A 24 9.67 -2.07 -11.74
N ASP A 25 10.18 -2.17 -10.51
CA ASP A 25 9.44 -2.70 -9.37
C ASP A 25 8.66 -1.58 -8.66
N GLY A 26 8.81 -0.32 -9.09
CA GLY A 26 8.08 0.85 -8.60
C GLY A 26 8.36 1.24 -7.15
N THR A 27 9.30 0.54 -6.48
CA THR A 27 9.67 0.74 -5.07
C THR A 27 10.22 2.14 -4.77
N SER A 28 10.75 2.83 -5.78
CA SER A 28 11.31 4.18 -5.71
C SER A 28 10.31 5.28 -6.06
N THR A 29 9.03 4.96 -6.34
CA THR A 29 7.95 5.94 -6.56
C THR A 29 7.49 6.60 -5.25
N ILE A 30 8.46 7.13 -4.51
CA ILE A 30 8.30 7.73 -3.19
C ILE A 30 8.02 9.21 -3.35
N PHE A 31 6.94 9.69 -2.75
CA PHE A 31 6.56 11.09 -2.74
C PHE A 31 6.13 11.54 -1.35
N LYS A 32 6.20 12.85 -1.11
CA LYS A 32 5.73 13.47 0.13
C LYS A 32 4.21 13.57 0.12
N ARG A 33 3.56 13.13 1.20
CA ARG A 33 2.11 13.16 1.37
C ARG A 33 1.61 14.53 1.85
N PHE A 34 2.47 15.31 2.51
CA PHE A 34 2.16 16.63 3.05
C PHE A 34 1.03 16.63 4.11
N ASN A 35 1.04 15.64 5.01
CA ASN A 35 0.02 15.41 6.05
C ASN A 35 -0.39 16.67 6.79
N ARG A 36 0.59 17.46 7.23
CA ARG A 36 0.35 18.69 7.98
C ARG A 36 -0.38 19.73 7.14
N LEU A 37 -0.03 19.86 5.86
CA LEU A 37 -0.64 20.83 4.96
C LEU A 37 -2.05 20.39 4.56
N ALA A 38 -2.22 19.10 4.25
CA ALA A 38 -3.52 18.50 3.96
C ALA A 38 -4.50 18.63 5.15
N ALA A 39 -4.05 18.28 6.36
CA ALA A 39 -4.85 18.46 7.57
C ALA A 39 -5.23 19.93 7.77
N ARG A 40 -4.28 20.86 7.58
CA ARG A 40 -4.57 22.29 7.66
C ARG A 40 -5.62 22.73 6.63
N ASN A 41 -5.55 22.22 5.40
CA ASN A 41 -6.53 22.52 4.36
C ASN A 41 -7.94 22.05 4.75
N LEU A 42 -8.05 20.79 5.22
CA LEU A 42 -9.33 20.24 5.70
C LEU A 42 -9.90 21.03 6.88
N LEU A 43 -9.04 21.45 7.82
CA LEU A 43 -9.45 22.28 8.97
C LEU A 43 -9.94 23.67 8.54
N LEU A 44 -9.38 24.26 7.47
CA LEU A 44 -9.85 25.53 6.94
C LEU A 44 -11.19 25.36 6.22
N LEU A 45 -11.30 24.37 5.33
CA LEU A 45 -12.53 24.10 4.58
C LEU A 45 -13.73 23.77 5.49
N GLN A 46 -13.53 22.97 6.55
CA GLN A 46 -14.61 22.69 7.50
C GLN A 46 -15.04 23.95 8.28
N SER A 47 -14.09 24.85 8.58
CA SER A 47 -14.39 26.08 9.33
C SER A 47 -15.13 27.07 8.45
N GLU A 48 -14.72 27.19 7.18
CA GLU A 48 -15.43 27.98 6.19
C GLU A 48 -16.86 27.46 5.97
N LEU A 49 -17.06 26.14 5.88
CA LEU A 49 -18.39 25.55 5.80
C LEU A 49 -19.25 25.87 7.01
N ALA A 50 -18.70 25.81 8.23
CA ALA A 50 -19.43 26.16 9.45
C ALA A 50 -19.87 27.64 9.45
N GLU A 51 -19.03 28.54 8.97
CA GLU A 51 -19.38 29.97 8.82
C GLU A 51 -20.47 30.19 7.77
N LEU A 52 -20.43 29.44 6.66
CA LEU A 52 -21.44 29.53 5.61
C LEU A 52 -22.78 28.91 6.07
N GLU A 53 -22.74 27.81 6.83
CA GLU A 53 -23.90 27.17 7.45
C GLU A 53 -24.58 28.12 8.44
N ALA A 54 -23.82 28.74 9.34
CA ALA A 54 -24.36 29.71 10.30
C ALA A 54 -25.07 30.91 9.61
N LYS A 55 -24.53 31.39 8.48
CA LYS A 55 -25.18 32.44 7.68
C LYS A 55 -26.46 31.96 7.00
N LEU A 56 -26.51 30.70 6.58
CA LEU A 56 -27.71 30.12 5.99
C LEU A 56 -28.81 29.97 7.05
N ASP A 57 -28.44 29.50 8.24
CA ASP A 57 -29.34 29.41 9.39
C ASP A 57 -29.90 30.79 9.77
N GLU A 58 -29.11 31.86 9.70
CA GLU A 58 -29.60 33.23 9.94
C GLU A 58 -30.71 33.64 8.95
N TYR A 59 -30.59 33.27 7.67
CA TYR A 59 -31.67 33.51 6.70
C TYR A 59 -32.92 32.69 7.01
N ASP A 60 -32.76 31.46 7.49
CA ASP A 60 -33.87 30.59 7.86
C ASP A 60 -34.60 31.11 9.11
N ASP A 61 -33.85 31.66 10.08
CA ASP A 61 -34.41 32.35 11.25
C ASP A 61 -35.18 33.63 10.86
N GLN A 62 -34.67 34.40 9.90
CA GLN A 62 -35.36 35.58 9.36
C GLN A 62 -36.66 35.20 8.65
N ASP A 63 -36.66 34.09 7.90
CA ASP A 63 -37.85 33.58 7.23
C ASP A 63 -38.92 33.10 8.21
N GLN A 64 -38.51 32.49 9.32
CA GLN A 64 -39.41 32.09 10.39
C GLN A 64 -40.18 33.28 10.96
N GLN A 65 -39.56 34.46 11.01
CA GLN A 65 -40.17 35.70 11.49
C GLN A 65 -41.00 36.42 10.43
N SER A 66 -40.85 36.08 9.15
CA SER A 66 -41.45 36.79 8.00
C SER A 66 -42.87 36.33 7.64
N GLY A 67 -43.40 35.31 8.32
CA GLY A 67 -44.80 34.86 8.19
C GLY A 67 -45.03 33.69 7.24
N ALA A 68 -46.30 33.33 7.04
CA ALA A 68 -46.70 32.06 6.40
C ALA A 68 -46.30 31.94 4.91
N GLU A 69 -46.25 33.05 4.17
CA GLU A 69 -45.88 33.07 2.75
C GLU A 69 -44.39 32.75 2.54
N ALA A 70 -43.52 33.33 3.36
CA ALA A 70 -42.08 33.02 3.38
C ALA A 70 -41.85 31.53 3.66
N LEU A 71 -42.51 31.00 4.69
CA LEU A 71 -42.44 29.57 5.05
C LEU A 71 -42.98 28.65 3.95
N GLN A 72 -44.02 29.05 3.23
CA GLN A 72 -44.55 28.28 2.10
C GLN A 72 -43.53 28.23 0.95
N SER A 73 -42.85 29.35 0.66
CA SER A 73 -41.82 29.42 -0.39
C SER A 73 -40.63 28.47 -0.15
N LEU A 74 -40.29 28.19 1.11
CA LEU A 74 -39.19 27.27 1.46
C LEU A 74 -39.48 25.80 1.12
N ARG A 75 -40.75 25.43 0.94
CA ARG A 75 -41.18 24.03 0.76
C ARG A 75 -41.25 23.61 -0.70
N ASN A 76 -41.30 24.59 -1.61
CA ASN A 76 -41.44 24.38 -3.04
C ASN A 76 -40.25 25.01 -3.76
N TRP A 77 -39.54 24.23 -4.58
CA TRP A 77 -38.36 24.73 -5.30
C TRP A 77 -38.66 25.89 -6.25
N GLU A 78 -39.79 25.86 -6.96
CA GLU A 78 -40.17 26.93 -7.88
C GLU A 78 -40.41 28.26 -7.13
N ASP A 79 -41.13 28.21 -6.00
CA ASP A 79 -41.41 29.37 -5.16
C ASP A 79 -40.11 29.89 -4.50
N TYR A 80 -39.26 28.98 -4.00
CA TYR A 80 -37.96 29.31 -3.41
C TYR A 80 -37.05 30.05 -4.39
N LYS A 81 -37.00 29.56 -5.64
CA LYS A 81 -36.20 30.17 -6.71
C LYS A 81 -36.81 31.48 -7.20
N ALA A 82 -38.13 31.59 -7.28
CA ALA A 82 -38.80 32.82 -7.70
C ALA A 82 -38.58 33.95 -6.68
N ARG A 83 -38.54 33.62 -5.39
CA ARG A 83 -38.29 34.57 -4.30
C ARG A 83 -36.83 35.06 -4.24
N ASN A 84 -35.88 34.21 -4.61
CA ASN A 84 -34.46 34.51 -4.57
C ASN A 84 -33.90 34.64 -6.00
N ASP A 85 -33.82 35.86 -6.52
CA ASP A 85 -33.17 36.12 -7.81
C ASP A 85 -31.72 35.61 -7.81
N LYS A 86 -31.15 35.34 -9.00
CA LYS A 86 -29.79 34.83 -9.16
C LYS A 86 -28.73 35.70 -8.47
N ASP A 87 -28.95 37.01 -8.42
CA ASP A 87 -28.03 37.95 -7.78
C ASP A 87 -28.30 38.19 -6.28
N SER A 88 -29.30 37.50 -5.70
CA SER A 88 -29.57 37.59 -4.27
C SER A 88 -28.40 37.04 -3.45
N ASP A 89 -28.15 37.67 -2.30
CA ASP A 89 -27.07 37.26 -1.39
C ASP A 89 -27.26 35.80 -0.91
N ARG A 90 -28.51 35.33 -0.82
CA ARG A 90 -28.84 33.95 -0.47
C ARG A 90 -28.46 32.94 -1.55
N ILE A 91 -28.72 33.23 -2.83
CA ILE A 91 -28.27 32.34 -3.92
C ILE A 91 -26.74 32.30 -3.98
N LYS A 92 -26.07 33.44 -3.86
CA LYS A 92 -24.61 33.51 -3.82
C LYS A 92 -24.03 32.69 -2.65
N LEU A 93 -24.63 32.80 -1.46
CA LEU A 93 -24.27 31.99 -0.30
C LEU A 93 -24.42 30.48 -0.60
N LEU A 94 -25.54 30.08 -1.19
CA LEU A 94 -25.78 28.67 -1.55
C LEU A 94 -24.79 28.16 -2.61
N GLU A 95 -24.38 29.01 -3.56
CA GLU A 95 -23.34 28.68 -4.53
C GLU A 95 -21.99 28.46 -3.84
N SER A 96 -21.58 29.37 -2.95
CA SER A 96 -20.37 29.19 -2.14
C SER A 96 -20.41 27.91 -1.30
N ILE A 97 -21.54 27.62 -0.63
CA ILE A 97 -21.71 26.37 0.12
C ILE A 97 -21.50 25.16 -0.79
N ARG A 98 -22.10 25.14 -1.98
CA ARG A 98 -21.98 24.01 -2.92
C ARG A 98 -20.54 23.81 -3.39
N GLU A 99 -19.83 24.90 -3.68
CA GLU A 99 -18.43 24.87 -4.10
C GLU A 99 -17.52 24.38 -2.97
N THR A 100 -17.55 25.03 -1.80
CA THR A 100 -16.71 24.67 -0.65
C THR A 100 -17.04 23.26 -0.15
N LEU A 101 -18.31 22.84 -0.16
CA LEU A 101 -18.71 21.50 0.27
C LEU A 101 -18.20 20.42 -0.67
N LYS A 102 -18.21 20.70 -1.98
CA LYS A 102 -17.63 19.81 -2.98
C LYS A 102 -16.13 19.70 -2.76
N GLU A 103 -15.42 20.81 -2.64
CA GLU A 103 -13.96 20.82 -2.42
C GLU A 103 -13.58 20.08 -1.14
N TYR A 104 -14.30 20.32 -0.03
CA TYR A 104 -14.09 19.62 1.24
C TYR A 104 -14.28 18.10 1.12
N ARG A 105 -15.37 17.66 0.48
CA ARG A 105 -15.66 16.23 0.31
C ARG A 105 -14.65 15.55 -0.61
N GLU A 106 -14.27 16.19 -1.71
CA GLU A 106 -13.24 15.69 -2.62
C GLU A 106 -11.90 15.57 -1.89
N ALA A 107 -11.48 16.62 -1.16
CA ALA A 107 -10.26 16.60 -0.36
C ALA A 107 -10.26 15.48 0.69
N MET A 108 -11.36 15.27 1.41
CA MET A 108 -11.48 14.17 2.38
C MET A 108 -11.35 12.79 1.74
N ILE A 109 -11.97 12.57 0.57
CA ILE A 109 -11.88 11.29 -0.14
C ILE A 109 -10.45 11.05 -0.63
N PHE A 110 -9.77 12.08 -1.13
CA PHE A 110 -8.37 11.97 -1.54
C PHE A 110 -7.46 11.66 -0.36
N GLU A 111 -7.62 12.35 0.77
CA GLU A 111 -6.85 12.07 1.98
C GLU A 111 -7.13 10.69 2.56
N SER A 112 -8.40 10.26 2.56
CA SER A 112 -8.76 8.89 2.95
C SER A 112 -8.08 7.86 2.05
N THR A 113 -8.00 8.11 0.75
CA THR A 113 -7.35 7.21 -0.20
C THR A 113 -5.84 7.19 0.05
N LEU A 114 -5.20 8.34 0.19
CA LEU A 114 -3.77 8.46 0.51
C LEU A 114 -3.40 7.83 1.85
N ALA A 115 -4.31 7.84 2.83
CA ALA A 115 -4.12 7.18 4.11
C ALA A 115 -4.10 5.65 4.01
N THR A 116 -4.72 5.05 2.99
CA THR A 116 -4.67 3.59 2.76
C THR A 116 -3.35 3.13 2.14
N ILE A 117 -2.58 4.04 1.54
CA ILE A 117 -1.33 3.71 0.89
C ILE A 117 -0.24 3.61 1.96
N PRO A 118 0.48 2.47 2.04
CA PRO A 118 1.48 2.25 3.08
C PRO A 118 2.70 3.18 2.90
N PRO A 119 3.41 3.48 4.01
CA PRO A 119 4.69 4.15 3.93
C PRO A 119 5.75 3.26 3.26
N PRO A 120 6.84 3.86 2.73
CA PRO A 120 7.93 3.10 2.13
C PRO A 120 8.62 2.17 3.14
N ASP A 121 9.05 0.99 2.68
CA ASP A 121 9.87 0.10 3.48
C ASP A 121 11.16 0.81 3.95
N ARG A 122 11.55 0.56 5.20
CA ARG A 122 12.69 1.24 5.84
C ARG A 122 14.01 0.98 5.11
N LYS A 123 14.22 -0.22 4.57
CA LYS A 123 15.46 -0.57 3.86
C LYS A 123 15.49 0.14 2.50
N THR A 124 14.37 0.13 1.77
CA THR A 124 14.21 0.84 0.50
C THR A 124 14.40 2.34 0.68
N LEU A 125 13.75 2.94 1.68
CA LEU A 125 13.88 4.36 1.98
C LEU A 125 15.31 4.75 2.36
N LYS A 126 15.99 3.92 3.16
CA LYS A 126 17.40 4.13 3.50
C LYS A 126 18.28 4.07 2.25
N ALA A 127 18.05 3.11 1.36
CA ALA A 127 18.79 3.01 0.10
C ALA A 127 18.52 4.21 -0.81
N PHE A 128 17.27 4.66 -0.91
CA PHE A 128 16.88 5.87 -1.63
C PHE A 128 17.61 7.10 -1.11
N ARG A 129 17.56 7.32 0.22
CA ARG A 129 18.20 8.47 0.87
C ARG A 129 19.71 8.48 0.68
N ILE A 130 20.38 7.35 0.90
CA ILE A 130 21.84 7.27 0.84
C ILE A 130 22.36 7.37 -0.60
N ASN A 131 21.74 6.67 -1.55
CA ASN A 131 22.33 6.56 -2.88
C ASN A 131 21.91 7.69 -3.82
N PHE A 132 20.80 8.37 -3.53
CA PHE A 132 20.27 9.39 -4.43
C PHE A 132 20.03 10.73 -3.71
N PHE A 133 19.36 10.74 -2.56
CA PHE A 133 18.89 12.01 -1.99
C PHE A 133 19.98 12.82 -1.27
N HIS A 134 20.56 12.25 -0.20
CA HIS A 134 21.61 12.87 0.61
C HIS A 134 23.03 12.56 0.10
N GLY A 135 23.17 11.54 -0.75
CA GLY A 135 24.48 10.97 -1.07
C GLY A 135 25.04 10.15 0.08
N ARG A 136 26.16 9.48 -0.16
CA ARG A 136 26.84 8.70 0.87
C ARG A 136 27.51 9.64 1.87
N PRO A 137 27.53 9.30 3.17
CA PRO A 137 28.23 10.12 4.16
C PRO A 137 29.71 10.38 3.81
N GLU A 138 30.33 9.46 3.09
CA GLU A 138 31.74 9.53 2.66
C GLU A 138 31.94 10.30 1.33
N GLU A 139 30.87 10.55 0.58
CA GLU A 139 30.86 11.26 -0.69
C GLU A 139 29.96 12.50 -0.55
N SER A 140 30.42 13.49 0.22
CA SER A 140 29.72 14.78 0.31
C SER A 140 29.75 15.44 -1.07
N LYS A 141 28.64 15.37 -1.81
CA LYS A 141 28.47 16.15 -3.04
C LYS A 141 28.32 17.63 -2.68
N ASP A 142 28.93 18.50 -3.47
CA ASP A 142 28.80 19.96 -3.33
C ASP A 142 27.35 20.45 -3.48
N TRP A 143 26.49 19.64 -4.11
CA TRP A 143 25.10 19.98 -4.41
C TRP A 143 24.15 18.84 -4.01
N PRO A 144 23.11 19.11 -3.19
CA PRO A 144 22.10 18.11 -2.85
C PRO A 144 21.19 17.83 -4.04
N MET A 145 20.58 16.64 -4.10
CA MET A 145 19.69 16.27 -5.20
C MET A 145 18.46 17.19 -5.30
N LEU A 146 17.88 17.58 -4.16
CA LEU A 146 16.91 18.67 -4.08
C LEU A 146 17.44 19.73 -3.12
N GLY A 147 17.41 21.00 -3.54
CA GLY A 147 17.88 22.14 -2.75
C GLY A 147 16.74 22.98 -2.14
N GLY A 148 17.12 24.05 -1.44
CA GLY A 148 16.17 25.02 -0.87
C GLY A 148 15.21 24.38 0.14
N TYR A 149 13.92 24.70 0.04
CA TYR A 149 12.87 24.12 0.88
C TYR A 149 12.53 22.65 0.53
N SER A 150 13.10 22.14 -0.57
CA SER A 150 12.89 20.75 -0.98
C SER A 150 13.92 19.78 -0.41
N SER A 151 14.96 20.29 0.26
CA SER A 151 16.09 19.49 0.77
C SER A 151 15.68 18.52 1.88
N SER A 152 14.59 18.79 2.60
CA SER A 152 14.12 17.96 3.71
C SER A 152 12.83 17.20 3.41
N LEU A 153 12.37 17.17 2.15
CA LEU A 153 11.07 16.56 1.80
C LEU A 153 10.99 15.08 2.16
N TYR A 154 12.13 14.38 2.09
CA TYR A 154 12.23 12.95 2.26
C TYR A 154 12.76 12.51 3.63
N ASP A 155 12.86 13.42 4.62
CA ASP A 155 13.44 13.12 5.94
C ASP A 155 12.49 12.40 6.90
N ASP A 156 11.20 12.73 6.83
CA ASP A 156 10.16 12.13 7.66
C ASP A 156 9.56 10.90 6.95
N PRO A 157 9.82 9.67 7.43
CA PRO A 157 9.27 8.46 6.80
C PRO A 157 7.75 8.35 6.90
N ASP A 158 7.12 8.97 7.92
CA ASP A 158 5.69 8.85 8.18
C ASP A 158 4.85 9.82 7.32
N ASP A 159 5.51 10.77 6.66
CA ASP A 159 4.93 11.71 5.70
C ASP A 159 5.28 11.38 4.24
N LEU A 160 5.64 10.11 3.97
CA LEU A 160 5.95 9.59 2.65
C LEU A 160 4.97 8.50 2.22
N VAL A 161 4.78 8.39 0.91
CA VAL A 161 3.91 7.41 0.27
C VAL A 161 4.62 6.78 -0.93
N VAL A 162 4.34 5.50 -1.19
CA VAL A 162 4.80 4.79 -2.39
C VAL A 162 3.62 4.57 -3.33
N LEU A 163 3.64 5.19 -4.51
CA LEU A 163 2.51 5.11 -5.45
C LEU A 163 2.35 3.72 -6.06
N HIS A 164 3.43 2.97 -6.18
CA HIS A 164 3.41 1.59 -6.62
C HIS A 164 3.59 0.64 -5.43
N THR A 165 2.48 0.13 -4.92
CA THR A 165 2.51 -0.98 -3.96
C THR A 165 2.71 -2.28 -4.73
N ALA A 166 3.96 -2.74 -4.82
CA ALA A 166 4.18 -4.17 -4.99
C ALA A 166 3.49 -4.87 -3.81
N GLU A 167 2.75 -5.95 -4.07
CA GLU A 167 2.14 -6.75 -3.01
C GLU A 167 3.18 -7.02 -1.91
N PRO A 168 2.86 -6.77 -0.63
CA PRO A 168 3.83 -6.89 0.44
C PRO A 168 4.46 -8.28 0.39
N PRO A 169 5.80 -8.37 0.32
CA PRO A 169 6.48 -9.65 0.17
C PRO A 169 6.05 -10.61 1.29
N ASP A 170 5.60 -11.82 0.94
CA ASP A 170 5.17 -12.84 1.90
C ASP A 170 6.20 -13.03 3.02
N ARG A 171 5.78 -13.56 4.18
CA ARG A 171 6.69 -13.75 5.33
C ARG A 171 7.92 -14.60 4.99
N LEU A 172 7.77 -15.61 4.12
CA LEU A 172 8.91 -16.37 3.59
C LEU A 172 9.79 -15.50 2.68
N THR A 173 9.22 -14.57 1.92
CA THR A 173 9.95 -13.58 1.13
C THR A 173 10.87 -12.71 1.97
N MET A 174 10.37 -12.18 3.09
CA MET A 174 11.21 -11.42 4.01
C MET A 174 12.34 -12.29 4.59
N PHE A 175 12.02 -13.53 5.00
CA PHE A 175 13.01 -14.46 5.54
C PHE A 175 14.10 -14.85 4.52
N VAL A 176 13.71 -15.15 3.27
CA VAL A 176 14.64 -15.50 2.19
C VAL A 176 15.45 -14.29 1.73
N GLN A 177 14.86 -13.09 1.69
CA GLN A 177 15.63 -11.88 1.42
C GLN A 177 16.66 -11.61 2.51
N ASP A 178 16.31 -11.83 3.79
CA ASP A 178 17.21 -11.56 4.92
C ASP A 178 18.33 -12.60 5.07
N TYR A 179 18.07 -13.88 4.80
CA TYR A 179 19.05 -14.96 4.93
C TYR A 179 19.77 -15.33 3.62
N PHE A 180 19.09 -15.24 2.49
CA PHE A 180 19.59 -15.67 1.17
C PHE A 180 19.66 -14.54 0.13
N GLY A 181 19.52 -13.27 0.54
CA GLY A 181 19.59 -12.12 -0.36
C GLY A 181 20.89 -12.02 -1.18
N PHE A 182 21.97 -12.66 -0.72
CA PHE A 182 23.24 -12.77 -1.47
C PHE A 182 23.11 -13.59 -2.77
N LEU A 183 22.16 -14.53 -2.81
CA LEU A 183 21.96 -15.48 -3.93
C LEU A 183 21.14 -14.84 -5.08
N PHE A 184 20.38 -13.78 -4.78
CA PHE A 184 19.48 -13.10 -5.71
C PHE A 184 19.97 -11.71 -6.13
N ARG A 185 21.22 -11.37 -5.81
CA ARG A 185 21.88 -10.17 -6.34
C ARG A 185 22.03 -10.32 -7.86
N ASP A 186 21.27 -9.55 -8.62
CA ASP A 186 21.39 -9.55 -10.07
C ASP A 186 22.81 -9.14 -10.47
N LYS A 187 23.47 -9.98 -11.27
CA LYS A 187 24.88 -9.81 -11.64
C LYS A 187 25.08 -9.11 -12.99
N ASP A 188 24.01 -8.77 -13.71
CA ASP A 188 24.12 -8.19 -15.04
C ASP A 188 23.36 -6.87 -15.15
N HIS A 189 24.11 -5.75 -15.15
CA HIS A 189 24.02 -4.75 -16.22
C HIS A 189 25.33 -3.96 -16.31
N HIS A 190 25.87 -3.90 -17.53
CA HIS A 190 27.19 -3.37 -17.88
C HIS A 190 27.34 -1.86 -17.62
N LYS A 191 28.41 -1.53 -16.90
CA LYS A 191 29.33 -0.37 -17.04
C LYS A 191 28.81 0.89 -17.75
N ALA A 192 28.32 1.87 -16.99
CA ALA A 192 28.65 3.29 -17.19
C ALA A 192 28.27 4.10 -15.93
N ALA A 193 29.18 4.97 -15.51
CA ALA A 193 29.12 5.94 -14.41
C ALA A 193 29.32 5.42 -12.97
N THR A 194 30.33 6.04 -12.35
CA THR A 194 30.74 6.05 -10.95
C THR A 194 29.58 6.32 -9.97
N SER A 195 28.82 5.29 -9.64
CA SER A 195 27.98 5.26 -8.43
C SER A 195 27.76 3.82 -7.98
N PRO A 196 27.74 3.54 -6.67
CA PRO A 196 27.97 2.18 -6.21
C PRO A 196 26.63 1.46 -6.06
N SER A 197 26.31 0.69 -7.12
CA SER A 197 25.44 -0.48 -7.19
C SER A 197 24.61 -0.82 -5.93
N VAL A 198 23.38 -0.33 -5.88
CA VAL A 198 22.33 -0.93 -5.06
C VAL A 198 21.76 -2.11 -5.85
N GLY A 199 22.00 -3.31 -5.35
CA GLY A 199 21.49 -4.53 -5.96
C GLY A 199 19.97 -4.58 -5.82
N TYR A 200 19.27 -4.22 -6.89
CA TYR A 200 17.85 -4.50 -7.05
C TYR A 200 17.70 -6.01 -7.27
N ALA A 201 17.40 -6.75 -6.20
CA ALA A 201 17.07 -8.15 -6.32
C ALA A 201 15.65 -8.25 -6.90
N SER A 202 15.55 -8.67 -8.17
CA SER A 202 14.30 -8.74 -8.94
C SER A 202 13.17 -9.41 -8.14
N GLY A 203 12.15 -8.63 -7.76
CA GLY A 203 11.01 -9.12 -6.97
C GLY A 203 10.29 -10.32 -7.62
N LYS A 204 10.30 -10.39 -8.96
CA LYS A 204 9.73 -11.51 -9.73
C LYS A 204 10.49 -12.82 -9.54
N ARG A 205 11.84 -12.79 -9.53
CA ARG A 205 12.65 -14.00 -9.31
C ARG A 205 12.52 -14.51 -7.89
N ILE A 206 12.41 -13.59 -6.93
CA ILE A 206 12.21 -13.89 -5.52
C ILE A 206 10.84 -14.55 -5.32
N SER A 207 9.76 -13.93 -5.82
CA SER A 207 8.40 -14.50 -5.75
C SER A 207 8.31 -15.89 -6.40
N ALA A 208 8.97 -16.09 -7.55
CA ALA A 208 9.04 -17.39 -8.20
C ALA A 208 9.79 -18.43 -7.34
N PHE A 209 10.98 -18.10 -6.83
CA PHE A 209 11.77 -18.99 -5.97
C PHE A 209 10.99 -19.43 -4.73
N ILE A 210 10.23 -18.51 -4.14
CA ILE A 210 9.42 -18.75 -2.94
C ILE A 210 8.25 -19.66 -3.24
N SER A 211 7.56 -19.41 -4.35
CA SER A 211 6.49 -20.28 -4.82
C SER A 211 7.00 -21.71 -5.04
N TYR A 212 8.19 -21.86 -5.64
CA TYR A 212 8.83 -23.17 -5.80
C TYR A 212 9.20 -23.80 -4.46
N LEU A 213 9.85 -23.07 -3.55
CA LEU A 213 10.28 -23.58 -2.24
C LEU A 213 9.07 -24.01 -1.40
N SER A 214 8.00 -23.20 -1.37
CA SER A 214 6.76 -23.51 -0.66
C SER A 214 6.08 -24.75 -1.23
N THR A 215 6.05 -24.90 -2.56
CA THR A 215 5.47 -26.07 -3.22
C THR A 215 6.27 -27.34 -2.91
N ILE A 216 7.61 -27.26 -2.95
CA ILE A 216 8.49 -28.37 -2.60
C ILE A 216 8.31 -28.76 -1.13
N LEU A 217 8.27 -27.79 -0.21
CA LEU A 217 8.08 -28.04 1.21
C LEU A 217 6.73 -28.72 1.48
N ALA A 218 5.64 -28.24 0.86
CA ALA A 218 4.32 -28.85 0.98
C ALA A 218 4.31 -30.30 0.47
N ALA A 219 4.94 -30.57 -0.68
CA ALA A 219 5.05 -31.92 -1.23
C ALA A 219 5.87 -32.85 -0.33
N LEU A 220 7.01 -32.39 0.20
CA LEU A 220 7.84 -33.16 1.13
C LEU A 220 7.11 -33.46 2.43
N LEU A 221 6.33 -32.51 2.96
CA LEU A 221 5.54 -32.69 4.17
C LEU A 221 4.41 -33.70 3.94
N LEU A 222 3.76 -33.68 2.77
CA LEU A 222 2.73 -34.67 2.41
C LEU A 222 3.32 -36.08 2.23
N ILE A 223 4.34 -36.22 1.39
CA ILE A 223 4.98 -37.51 1.13
C ILE A 223 5.64 -38.05 2.41
N GLY A 224 6.33 -37.19 3.16
CA GLY A 224 6.96 -37.52 4.42
C GLY A 224 5.96 -38.02 5.46
N ALA A 225 4.82 -37.34 5.59
CA ALA A 225 3.75 -37.79 6.48
C ALA A 225 3.26 -39.19 6.09
N ILE A 226 2.97 -39.45 4.82
CA ILE A 226 2.52 -40.76 4.33
C ILE A 226 3.55 -41.86 4.64
N VAL A 227 4.84 -41.62 4.39
CA VAL A 227 5.90 -42.61 4.66
C VAL A 227 6.04 -42.89 6.16
N VAL A 228 5.98 -41.86 7.00
CA VAL A 228 6.06 -42.04 8.46
C VAL A 228 4.84 -42.79 8.99
N LEU A 229 3.64 -42.46 8.49
CA LEU A 229 2.40 -43.12 8.84
C LEU A 229 2.36 -44.59 8.37
N TYR A 230 2.92 -44.90 7.20
CA TYR A 230 3.03 -46.26 6.68
C TYR A 230 3.95 -47.14 7.54
N ASN A 231 5.05 -46.60 8.06
CA ASN A 231 6.00 -47.36 8.88
C ASN A 231 5.62 -47.45 10.36
N THR A 232 4.45 -46.93 10.75
CA THR A 232 4.00 -46.92 12.14
C THR A 232 2.90 -47.95 12.33
N ASP A 233 3.10 -48.95 13.19
CA ASP A 233 2.13 -50.04 13.34
C ASP A 233 0.97 -49.73 14.32
N SER A 234 1.14 -48.79 15.24
CA SER A 234 0.14 -48.53 16.29
C SER A 234 -0.85 -47.42 15.93
N ASP A 235 -2.14 -47.72 16.06
CA ASP A 235 -3.25 -46.83 15.67
C ASP A 235 -3.28 -45.51 16.46
N ASP A 236 -3.01 -45.57 17.76
CA ASP A 236 -2.95 -44.38 18.61
C ASP A 236 -1.83 -43.40 18.18
N LEU A 237 -0.68 -43.94 17.75
CA LEU A 237 0.41 -43.11 17.21
C LEU A 237 0.08 -42.58 15.82
N LYS A 238 -0.63 -43.35 14.97
CA LYS A 238 -1.11 -42.85 13.66
C LYS A 238 -2.00 -41.62 13.87
N LEU A 239 -2.97 -41.67 14.78
CA LEU A 239 -3.84 -40.52 15.10
C LEU A 239 -3.06 -39.30 15.60
N GLY A 240 -2.10 -39.51 16.51
CA GLY A 240 -1.21 -38.44 16.99
C GLY A 240 -0.36 -37.82 15.88
N LEU A 241 0.18 -38.64 14.98
CA LEU A 241 0.98 -38.19 13.84
C LEU A 241 0.15 -37.41 12.81
N ILE A 242 -1.09 -37.81 12.53
CA ILE A 242 -1.98 -37.04 11.65
C ILE A 242 -2.20 -35.63 12.22
N ALA A 243 -2.49 -35.53 13.52
CA ALA A 243 -2.67 -34.22 14.17
C ALA A 243 -1.39 -33.38 14.08
N LEU A 244 -0.22 -33.98 14.36
CA LEU A 244 1.07 -33.32 14.30
C LEU A 244 1.38 -32.80 12.89
N PHE A 245 1.31 -33.65 11.85
CA PHE A 245 1.60 -33.25 10.48
C PHE A 245 0.61 -32.21 9.96
N THR A 246 -0.66 -32.30 10.36
CA THR A 246 -1.67 -31.29 10.02
C THR A 246 -1.34 -29.92 10.63
N ILE A 247 -0.88 -29.87 11.88
CA ILE A 247 -0.44 -28.63 12.53
C ILE A 247 0.80 -28.06 11.85
N ILE A 248 1.80 -28.90 11.56
CA ILE A 248 3.03 -28.46 10.89
C ILE A 248 2.70 -27.96 9.47
N PHE A 249 1.81 -28.62 8.74
CA PHE A 249 1.35 -28.16 7.43
C PHE A 249 0.65 -26.81 7.53
N ALA A 250 -0.34 -26.67 8.41
CA ALA A 250 -1.06 -25.42 8.63
C ALA A 250 -0.12 -24.28 9.04
N ALA A 251 0.86 -24.57 9.91
CA ALA A 251 1.90 -23.62 10.30
C ALA A 251 2.80 -23.26 9.12
N SER A 252 3.20 -24.23 8.29
CA SER A 252 4.01 -23.97 7.10
C SER A 252 3.27 -23.06 6.12
N VAL A 253 2.01 -23.35 5.79
CA VAL A 253 1.23 -22.52 4.86
C VAL A 253 0.97 -21.14 5.48
N GLY A 254 0.48 -21.07 6.72
CA GLY A 254 0.12 -19.81 7.38
C GLY A 254 1.29 -18.91 7.77
N LEU A 255 2.48 -19.48 8.03
CA LEU A 255 3.68 -18.70 8.36
C LEU A 255 4.52 -18.37 7.14
N LEU A 256 4.45 -19.17 6.07
CA LEU A 256 5.32 -19.01 4.90
C LEU A 256 4.64 -18.33 3.72
N THR A 257 3.31 -18.39 3.58
CA THR A 257 2.59 -17.79 2.44
C THR A 257 1.64 -16.68 2.88
N ASN A 258 1.19 -15.84 1.95
CA ASN A 258 0.11 -14.85 2.17
C ASN A 258 -1.30 -15.44 2.06
N ALA A 259 -1.47 -16.76 2.23
CA ALA A 259 -2.77 -17.39 2.09
C ALA A 259 -3.78 -16.76 3.05
N ARG A 260 -4.97 -16.44 2.52
CA ARG A 260 -6.06 -15.91 3.34
C ARG A 260 -6.47 -16.96 4.37
N ARG A 261 -7.01 -16.53 5.51
CA ARG A 261 -7.46 -17.45 6.58
C ARG A 261 -8.32 -18.60 6.03
N ALA A 262 -9.27 -18.29 5.15
CA ALA A 262 -10.12 -19.28 4.51
C ALA A 262 -9.36 -20.29 3.62
N GLU A 263 -8.34 -19.84 2.89
CA GLU A 263 -7.49 -20.69 2.05
C GLU A 263 -6.64 -21.63 2.90
N VAL A 264 -6.09 -21.14 4.02
CA VAL A 264 -5.34 -21.95 4.99
C VAL A 264 -6.23 -23.03 5.59
N PHE A 265 -7.46 -22.69 6.01
CA PHE A 265 -8.42 -23.66 6.53
C PHE A 265 -8.79 -24.72 5.49
N GLY A 266 -9.07 -24.30 4.25
CA GLY A 266 -9.40 -25.21 3.15
C GLY A 266 -8.26 -26.18 2.82
N ALA A 267 -7.04 -25.67 2.67
CA ALA A 267 -5.86 -26.49 2.39
C ALA A 267 -5.56 -27.46 3.54
N THR A 268 -5.68 -27.01 4.79
CA THR A 268 -5.46 -27.85 5.98
C THR A 268 -6.51 -28.96 6.09
N ALA A 269 -7.78 -28.65 5.82
CA ALA A 269 -8.85 -29.65 5.81
C ALA A 269 -8.64 -30.71 4.71
N ALA A 270 -8.25 -30.28 3.50
CA ALA A 270 -7.93 -31.20 2.41
C ALA A 270 -6.74 -32.10 2.76
N TYR A 271 -5.67 -31.52 3.32
CA TYR A 271 -4.49 -32.27 3.77
C TYR A 271 -4.84 -33.31 4.84
N ALA A 272 -5.58 -32.91 5.88
CA ALA A 272 -6.03 -33.80 6.94
C ALA A 272 -6.91 -34.93 6.39
N ALA A 273 -7.82 -34.63 5.48
CA ALA A 273 -8.67 -35.64 4.84
C ALA A 273 -7.86 -36.70 4.09
N VAL A 274 -6.82 -36.29 3.34
CA VAL A 274 -5.94 -37.23 2.63
C VAL A 274 -5.22 -38.16 3.62
N LEU A 275 -4.69 -37.63 4.72
CA LEU A 275 -4.01 -38.46 5.73
C LEU A 275 -4.97 -39.42 6.45
N VAL A 276 -6.17 -38.94 6.81
CA VAL A 276 -7.18 -39.77 7.47
C VAL A 276 -7.68 -40.89 6.55
N VAL A 277 -7.92 -40.61 5.26
CA VAL A 277 -8.32 -41.63 4.28
C VAL A 277 -7.22 -42.67 4.09
N PHE A 278 -5.96 -42.24 4.00
CA PHE A 278 -4.82 -43.15 3.88
C PHE A 278 -4.74 -44.13 5.06
N VAL A 279 -4.86 -43.62 6.29
CA VAL A 279 -4.85 -44.46 7.50
C VAL A 279 -6.09 -45.34 7.59
N SER A 280 -7.27 -44.82 7.24
CA SER A 280 -8.52 -45.60 7.30
C SER A 280 -8.56 -46.77 6.32
N GLY A 281 -7.85 -46.66 5.19
CA GLY A 281 -7.70 -47.76 4.22
C GLY A 281 -6.81 -48.89 4.72
N ASP A 282 -5.81 -48.57 5.55
CA ASP A 282 -4.85 -49.52 6.14
C ASP A 282 -5.40 -50.18 7.42
N LEU A 283 -6.24 -49.46 8.18
CA LEU A 283 -6.97 -49.99 9.35
C LEU A 283 -8.11 -50.96 8.96
N GLY A 284 -8.52 -50.98 7.68
CA GLY A 284 -9.64 -51.77 7.17
C GLY A 284 -9.27 -53.13 6.57
N SER A 285 -7.99 -53.49 6.55
CA SER A 285 -7.46 -54.80 6.10
C SER A 285 -6.92 -55.61 7.26
#